data_AF-A0A9D1CXV7-F1
#
_entry.id   AF-A0A9D1CXV7-F1
#
_cell.length_a   1.000
_cell.length_b   1.000
_cell.length_c   1.000
_cell.angle_alpha   90.00
_cell.angle_beta   90.00
_cell.angle_gamma   90.00
#
_symmetry.space_group_name_H-M   'P 1'
#
loop_
_entity.id
_entity.type
_entity.pdbx_description
1 polymer ?
#
loop_
_entity_poly.entity_id
_entity_poly.type
_entity_poly.pdbx_seq_one_letter_code
_entity_poly.pdbx_strand_id
1 'polypeptide(L)'
;LIQREFYEQGYIVKDEAAYRSHPERVCYVPELSDTPYTHNDLLALCDGQEALARMCFDCLNWQSPDTWVDEQFYFGEWVRCERCGRVYDAGDNEACPHCGGGAA
;
A
#
# COMPACT_ATOMS: atom_id res chain seq x y z
N LEU A 1 -23.35 -5.66 8.41
CA LEU A 1 -22.97 -6.50 7.26
C LEU A 1 -22.00 -5.68 6.42
N ILE A 2 -20.83 -6.23 6.07
CA ILE A 2 -19.91 -5.56 5.15
C ILE A 2 -20.47 -5.74 3.73
N GLN A 3 -20.69 -4.63 3.01
CA GLN A 3 -21.19 -4.66 1.63
C GLN A 3 -20.00 -4.52 0.68
N ARG A 4 -19.65 -5.61 0.00
CA ARG A 4 -18.56 -5.66 -0.98
C ARG A 4 -19.12 -5.55 -2.39
N GLU A 5 -18.37 -4.90 -3.26
CA GLU A 5 -18.65 -4.80 -4.70
C GLU A 5 -17.51 -5.43 -5.49
N PHE A 6 -17.82 -5.94 -6.68
CA PHE A 6 -16.81 -6.49 -7.57
C PHE A 6 -15.90 -5.37 -8.08
N TYR A 7 -14.60 -5.52 -7.90
CA TYR A 7 -13.58 -4.59 -8.35
C TYR A 7 -12.43 -5.37 -8.97
N GLU A 8 -12.35 -5.31 -10.30
CA GLU A 8 -11.35 -6.01 -11.13
C GLU A 8 -11.25 -7.52 -10.90
N GLN A 9 -10.62 -7.97 -9.81
CA GLN A 9 -10.27 -9.37 -9.55
C GLN A 9 -11.06 -9.99 -8.40
N GLY A 10 -11.69 -9.20 -7.52
CA GLY A 10 -12.41 -9.75 -6.37
C GLY A 10 -13.53 -8.85 -5.87
N TYR A 11 -14.24 -9.32 -4.84
CA TYR A 11 -15.27 -8.54 -4.15
C TYR A 11 -14.68 -7.86 -2.92
N ILE A 12 -14.64 -6.54 -2.91
CA ILE A 12 -13.98 -5.75 -1.85
C ILE A 12 -14.84 -4.57 -1.40
N VAL A 13 -14.46 -3.95 -0.29
CA VAL A 13 -14.79 -2.55 -0.01
C VAL A 13 -13.60 -1.72 -0.43
N LYS A 14 -13.83 -0.68 -1.25
CA LYS A 14 -12.80 0.30 -1.61
C LYS A 14 -13.44 1.67 -1.74
N ASP A 15 -13.12 2.58 -0.83
CA ASP A 15 -13.69 3.93 -0.74
C ASP A 15 -12.59 4.99 -0.86
N GLU A 16 -12.50 5.58 -2.05
CA GLU A 16 -11.56 6.66 -2.39
C GLU A 16 -11.78 7.92 -1.54
N ALA A 17 -13.03 8.24 -1.22
CA ALA A 17 -13.36 9.45 -0.46
C ALA A 17 -12.94 9.29 1.01
N ALA A 18 -13.18 8.11 1.59
CA ALA A 18 -12.67 7.75 2.92
C ALA A 18 -11.15 7.79 2.94
N TYR A 19 -10.49 7.14 1.97
CA TYR A 19 -9.02 7.13 1.87
C TYR A 19 -8.42 8.55 1.83
N ARG A 20 -9.00 9.47 1.06
CA ARG A 20 -8.44 10.82 0.88
C ARG A 20 -8.77 11.81 2.00
N SER A 21 -9.99 11.75 2.53
CA SER A 21 -10.53 12.85 3.36
C SER A 21 -10.74 12.47 4.82
N HIS A 22 -10.69 11.18 5.14
CA HIS A 22 -11.04 10.66 6.46
C HIS A 22 -10.06 9.55 6.87
N PRO A 23 -8.83 9.90 7.28
CA PRO A 23 -7.76 8.93 7.45
C PRO A 23 -8.03 7.86 8.52
N GLU A 24 -8.95 8.14 9.45
CA GLU A 24 -9.44 7.22 10.49
C GLU A 24 -10.63 6.35 10.08
N ARG A 25 -11.25 6.63 8.92
CA ARG A 25 -12.37 5.82 8.42
C ARG A 25 -11.85 4.64 7.60
N VAL A 26 -12.58 3.54 7.68
CA VAL A 26 -12.32 2.36 6.86
C VAL A 26 -12.46 2.75 5.39
N CYS A 27 -11.39 2.55 4.63
CA CYS A 27 -11.35 2.80 3.19
C CYS A 27 -11.18 1.50 2.39
N TYR A 28 -10.78 0.40 3.03
CA TYR A 28 -10.56 -0.86 2.36
C TYR A 28 -10.95 -2.07 3.22
N VAL A 29 -11.58 -3.07 2.60
CA VAL A 29 -11.78 -4.41 3.18
C VAL A 29 -11.55 -5.44 2.06
N PRO A 30 -10.61 -6.39 2.21
CA PRO A 30 -10.31 -7.39 1.20
C PRO A 30 -11.43 -8.41 1.04
N GLU A 31 -11.30 -9.28 0.04
CA GLU A 31 -12.31 -10.29 -0.28
C GLU A 31 -12.31 -11.44 0.74
N LEU A 32 -11.13 -11.96 1.05
CA LEU A 32 -10.96 -13.19 1.82
C LEU A 32 -10.89 -12.98 3.34
N SER A 33 -11.01 -11.74 3.81
CA SER A 33 -11.10 -11.44 5.24
C SER A 33 -12.00 -10.24 5.52
N ASP A 34 -12.54 -10.19 6.74
CA ASP A 34 -13.33 -9.06 7.24
C ASP A 34 -12.46 -8.00 7.95
N THR A 35 -11.13 -8.07 7.82
CA THR A 35 -10.22 -7.09 8.42
C THR A 35 -10.39 -5.73 7.76
N PRO A 36 -10.81 -4.68 8.49
CA PRO A 36 -10.93 -3.34 7.94
C PRO A 36 -9.59 -2.62 7.97
N TYR A 37 -9.32 -1.85 6.92
CA TYR A 37 -8.14 -0.99 6.81
C TYR A 37 -8.56 0.46 6.59
N THR A 38 -7.95 1.35 7.35
CA THR A 38 -8.03 2.81 7.20
C THR A 38 -6.83 3.31 6.41
N HIS A 39 -6.86 4.58 5.99
CA HIS A 39 -5.67 5.23 5.42
C HIS A 39 -4.48 5.09 6.37
N ASN A 40 -4.68 5.34 7.67
CA ASN A 40 -3.60 5.29 8.67
C ASN A 40 -2.94 3.91 8.75
N ASP A 41 -3.73 2.85 8.60
CA ASP A 41 -3.20 1.48 8.57
C ASP A 41 -2.32 1.26 7.33
N LEU A 42 -2.80 1.69 6.15
CA LEU A 42 -2.03 1.60 4.90
C LEU A 42 -0.75 2.45 4.96
N LEU A 43 -0.83 3.64 5.55
CA LEU A 43 0.31 4.53 5.74
C LEU A 43 1.35 3.91 6.67
N ALA A 44 0.91 3.24 7.74
CA ALA A 44 1.80 2.53 8.66
C ALA A 44 2.51 1.35 7.97
N LEU A 45 1.78 0.57 7.15
CA LEU A 45 2.37 -0.51 6.34
C LEU A 45 3.43 0.03 5.36
N CYS A 46 3.22 1.23 4.84
CA CYS A 46 4.09 1.88 3.87
C CYS A 46 5.17 2.78 4.51
N ASP A 47 5.61 2.47 5.74
CA ASP A 47 6.67 3.18 6.46
C ASP A 47 6.41 4.70 6.64
N GLY A 48 5.13 5.09 6.75
CA GLY A 48 4.73 6.48 6.86
C GLY A 48 4.86 7.29 5.56
N GLN A 49 5.04 6.63 4.41
CA GLN A 49 5.27 7.29 3.12
C GLN A 49 3.99 7.33 2.28
N GLU A 50 3.40 8.52 2.18
CA GLU A 50 2.15 8.80 1.46
C GLU A 50 2.13 8.29 0.01
N ALA A 51 3.23 8.45 -0.73
CA ALA A 51 3.31 8.00 -2.12
C ALA A 51 3.18 6.48 -2.25
N LEU A 52 3.80 5.74 -1.33
CA LEU A 52 3.73 4.28 -1.27
C LEU A 52 2.36 3.81 -0.78
N ALA A 53 1.81 4.47 0.25
CA ALA A 53 0.46 4.21 0.73
C ALA A 53 -0.59 4.42 -0.37
N ARG A 54 -0.39 5.43 -1.21
CA ARG A 54 -1.25 5.73 -2.35
C ARG A 54 -1.16 4.63 -3.40
N MET A 55 0.05 4.24 -3.77
CA MET A 55 0.29 3.14 -4.71
C MET A 55 -0.35 1.84 -4.21
N CYS A 56 -0.14 1.49 -2.94
CA CYS A 56 -0.77 0.34 -2.31
C CYS A 56 -2.29 0.40 -2.45
N PHE A 57 -2.93 1.50 -2.04
CA PHE A 57 -4.38 1.64 -2.15
C PHE A 57 -4.87 1.51 -3.60
N ASP A 58 -4.21 2.17 -4.55
CA ASP A 58 -4.60 2.14 -5.96
C ASP A 58 -4.52 0.71 -6.53
N CYS A 59 -3.50 -0.07 -6.18
CA CYS A 59 -3.27 -1.42 -6.69
C CYS A 59 -4.09 -2.54 -6.02
N LEU A 60 -4.67 -2.29 -4.84
CA LEU A 60 -5.49 -3.30 -4.15
C LEU A 60 -6.77 -3.62 -4.92
N ASN A 61 -6.99 -4.89 -5.23
CA ASN A 61 -8.18 -5.34 -5.97
C ASN A 61 -8.83 -6.63 -5.46
N TRP A 62 -8.21 -7.38 -4.55
CA TRP A 62 -8.86 -8.50 -3.83
C TRP A 62 -8.13 -8.93 -2.55
N GLN A 63 -6.81 -8.83 -2.56
CA GLN A 63 -5.85 -9.26 -1.54
C GLN A 63 -5.78 -8.33 -0.31
N SER A 64 -5.22 -8.81 0.80
CA SER A 64 -4.92 -7.95 1.96
C SER A 64 -3.78 -6.96 1.67
N PRO A 65 -3.81 -5.74 2.24
CA PRO A 65 -2.73 -4.77 2.11
C PRO A 65 -1.35 -5.29 2.56
N ASP A 66 -1.28 -6.01 3.69
CA ASP A 66 -0.04 -6.61 4.18
C ASP A 66 0.58 -7.54 3.14
N THR A 67 -0.23 -8.42 2.54
CA THR A 67 0.21 -9.35 1.49
C THR A 67 0.72 -8.60 0.27
N TRP A 68 0.02 -7.57 -0.17
CA TRP A 68 0.46 -6.78 -1.32
C TRP A 68 1.77 -6.05 -1.04
N VAL A 69 1.95 -5.45 0.13
CA VAL A 69 3.19 -4.76 0.52
C VAL A 69 4.35 -5.74 0.64
N ASP A 70 4.15 -6.90 1.28
CA ASP A 70 5.16 -7.95 1.40
C ASP A 70 5.62 -8.44 0.03
N GLU A 71 4.70 -8.57 -0.93
CA GLU A 71 5.02 -8.93 -2.32
C GLU A 71 5.94 -7.89 -2.98
N GLN A 72 5.76 -6.59 -2.73
CA GLN A 72 6.63 -5.55 -3.32
C GLN A 72 8.09 -5.72 -2.87
N PHE A 73 8.31 -6.03 -1.59
CA PHE A 73 9.65 -6.32 -1.09
C PHE A 73 10.17 -7.67 -1.57
N TYR A 74 9.31 -8.69 -1.63
CA TYR A 74 9.69 -10.04 -2.05
C TYR A 74 10.16 -10.08 -3.50
N PHE A 75 9.49 -9.34 -4.39
CA PHE A 75 9.86 -9.24 -5.80
C PHE A 75 10.96 -8.19 -6.07
N GLY A 76 11.39 -7.45 -5.04
CA GLY A 76 12.42 -6.42 -5.16
C GLY A 76 11.95 -5.15 -5.86
N GLU A 77 10.65 -4.98 -6.07
CA GLU A 77 10.04 -3.75 -6.58
C GLU A 77 10.21 -2.62 -5.57
N TRP A 78 10.01 -2.91 -4.29
CA TRP A 78 10.29 -1.97 -3.20
C TRP A 78 11.53 -2.39 -2.44
N VAL A 79 12.41 -1.44 -2.19
CA VAL A 79 13.67 -1.67 -1.47
C VAL A 79 13.90 -0.58 -0.43
N ARG A 80 14.61 -0.92 0.64
CA ARG A 80 14.99 0.03 1.68
C ARG A 80 16.40 0.56 1.42
N CYS A 81 16.54 1.88 1.30
CA CYS A 81 17.83 2.50 1.10
C CYS A 81 18.71 2.36 2.35
N GLU A 82 19.93 1.86 2.20
CA GLU A 82 20.86 1.69 3.33
C GLU A 82 21.34 3.02 3.93
N ARG A 83 21.31 4.09 3.13
CA ARG A 83 21.82 5.40 3.54
C ARG A 83 20.82 6.19 4.39
N CYS A 84 19.56 6.23 3.97
CA CYS A 84 18.53 7.04 4.64
C CYS A 84 17.40 6.22 5.28
N GLY A 85 17.38 4.91 5.10
CA GLY A 85 16.38 4.00 5.67
C GLY A 85 15.00 4.08 5.01
N ARG A 86 14.78 4.99 4.05
CA ARG A 86 13.49 5.12 3.35
C ARG A 86 13.31 4.03 2.32
N VAL A 87 12.07 3.56 2.21
CA VAL A 87 11.64 2.65 1.15
C VAL A 87 11.44 3.45 -0.13
N TYR A 88 11.87 2.90 -1.26
CA TYR A 88 11.58 3.46 -2.58
C TYR A 88 11.30 2.35 -3.59
N ASP A 89 10.60 2.71 -4.65
CA ASP A 89 10.32 1.85 -5.80
C ASP A 89 11.56 1.76 -6.69
N ALA A 90 12.16 0.57 -6.79
CA ALA A 90 13.35 0.27 -7.58
C ALA A 90 13.04 0.05 -9.07
N GLY A 91 11.79 -0.25 -9.43
CA GLY A 91 11.35 -0.29 -10.82
C GLY A 91 11.34 1.09 -11.46
N ASP A 92 10.94 2.10 -10.68
CA ASP A 92 10.88 3.51 -11.13
C ASP A 92 12.18 4.30 -10.88
N ASN A 93 13.09 3.82 -10.04
CA ASN A 93 14.27 4.59 -9.63
C ASN A 93 15.56 3.74 -9.60
N GLU A 94 16.54 4.13 -10.42
CA GLU A 94 17.89 3.52 -10.42
C GLU A 94 18.67 3.78 -9.11
N ALA A 95 18.30 4.82 -8.36
CA ALA A 95 18.88 5.18 -7.06
C ALA A 95 17.80 5.79 -6.16
N CYS A 96 18.01 5.75 -4.84
CA CYS A 96 17.06 6.27 -3.86
C CYS A 96 16.72 7.75 -4.17
N PRO A 97 15.45 8.07 -4.49
CA PRO A 97 15.04 9.42 -4.90
C PRO A 97 15.18 10.45 -3.77
N HIS A 98 15.32 9.99 -2.53
CA HIS A 98 15.46 10.86 -1.36
C HIS A 98 16.91 11.29 -1.08
N CYS A 99 17.91 10.49 -1.48
CA CYS A 99 19.30 10.76 -1.10
C CYS A 99 20.38 10.35 -2.12
N GLY A 100 19.98 9.75 -3.25
CA GLY A 100 20.87 9.20 -4.27
C GLY A 100 21.68 7.98 -3.84
N GLY A 101 21.37 7.38 -2.69
CA GLY A 101 21.99 6.12 -2.25
C GLY A 101 21.37 4.88 -2.93
N GLY A 102 21.95 3.70 -2.71
CA GLY A 102 21.41 2.44 -3.22
C GLY A 102 20.65 1.63 -2.17
N ALA A 103 20.03 0.56 -2.63
CA ALA A 103 19.77 -0.64 -1.85
C ALA A 103 20.96 -1.61 -1.96
N ALA A 104 21.07 -2.55 -1.02
CA ALA A 104 22.14 -3.54 -0.96
C ALA A 104 22.11 -4.55 -2.11
#